data_AF-A0A7V5KTN4-F1
#
_entry.id   AF-A0A7V5KTN4-F1
#
_cell.length_a   1.000
_cell.length_b   1.000
_cell.length_c   1.000
_cell.angle_alpha   90.00
_cell.angle_beta   90.00
_cell.angle_gamma   90.00
#
_symmetry.space_group_name_H-M   'P 1'
#
loop_
_entity.id
_entity.type
_entity.pdbx_description
1 polymer ?
#
loop_
_entity_poly.entity_id
_entity_poly.type
_entity_poly.pdbx_seq_one_letter_code
_entity_poly.pdbx_strand_id
1 'polypeptide(L)'
;MYTVEVVNTYEQFLKLQPIWNNFLARSEDMDIPFLTFEWFSCWWKLYGGDNDMLVLLVKDNDGIAAIAPFMVTKTKWKGLPVKMISIMDNYHAERSG
;
A
#
# COMPACT_ATOMS: atom_id res chain seq x y z
N MET A 1 -9.94 15.84 -13.33
CA MET A 1 -8.48 16.00 -13.20
C MET A 1 -8.03 15.07 -12.09
N TYR A 2 -6.93 14.33 -12.23
CA TYR A 2 -6.46 13.46 -11.16
C TYR A 2 -5.41 14.15 -10.29
N THR A 3 -5.43 13.89 -8.99
CA THR A 3 -4.39 14.29 -8.04
C THR A 3 -3.88 13.07 -7.26
N VAL A 4 -2.64 13.14 -6.78
CA VAL A 4 -2.01 12.07 -6.01
C VAL A 4 -1.59 12.61 -4.65
N GLU A 5 -2.07 11.98 -3.60
CA GLU A 5 -1.63 12.21 -2.22
C GLU A 5 -0.76 11.05 -1.76
N VAL A 6 0.35 11.38 -1.08
CA VAL A 6 1.29 10.40 -0.54
C VAL A 6 1.07 10.27 0.96
N VAL A 7 0.81 9.04 1.40
CA VAL A 7 0.77 8.64 2.80
C VAL A 7 2.02 7.84 3.10
N ASN A 8 2.87 8.37 3.98
CA ASN A 8 4.20 7.82 4.24
C ASN A 8 4.51 7.62 5.73
N THR A 9 3.54 7.89 6.62
CA THR A 9 3.63 7.51 8.02
C THR A 9 2.51 6.55 8.40
N TYR A 10 2.80 5.71 9.40
CA TYR A 10 1.84 4.73 9.86
C TYR A 10 0.59 5.39 10.49
N GLU A 11 0.74 6.53 11.15
CA GLU A 11 -0.38 7.29 11.73
C GLU A 11 -1.30 7.87 10.65
N GLN A 12 -0.73 8.33 9.53
CA GLN A 12 -1.51 8.76 8.37
C GLN A 12 -2.25 7.58 7.74
N PHE A 13 -1.58 6.43 7.62
CA PHE A 13 -2.19 5.21 7.09
C PHE A 13 -3.35 4.72 7.94
N LEU A 14 -3.24 4.74 9.27
CA LEU A 14 -4.34 4.38 10.17
C LEU A 14 -5.59 5.25 9.95
N LYS A 15 -5.43 6.51 9.54
CA LYS A 15 -6.57 7.40 9.21
C LYS A 15 -7.25 7.03 7.89
N LEU A 16 -6.63 6.18 7.07
CA LEU A 16 -7.22 5.71 5.82
C LEU A 16 -8.30 4.66 6.03
N GLN A 17 -8.35 3.97 7.17
CA GLN A 17 -9.33 2.90 7.40
C GLN A 17 -10.77 3.25 6.98
N PRO A 18 -11.39 4.34 7.48
CA PRO A 18 -12.75 4.69 7.07
C PRO A 18 -12.84 5.08 5.59
N ILE A 19 -11.82 5.72 5.02
CA ILE A 19 -11.79 6.13 3.62
C ILE A 19 -11.71 4.90 2.70
N TRP A 20 -10.84 3.97 3.05
CA TRP A 20 -10.58 2.72 2.33
C TRP A 20 -11.80 1.81 2.34
N ASN A 21 -12.41 1.60 3.52
CA ASN A 21 -13.58 0.73 3.66
C ASN A 21 -14.78 1.32 2.91
N ASN A 22 -14.97 2.64 2.94
CA ASN A 22 -15.98 3.32 2.13
C ASN A 22 -15.72 3.23 0.63
N PHE A 23 -14.45 3.28 0.20
CA PHE A 23 -14.07 3.12 -1.20
C PHE A 23 -14.37 1.71 -1.69
N LEU A 24 -13.93 0.67 -0.97
CA LEU A 24 -14.21 -0.72 -1.33
C LEU A 24 -15.69 -1.05 -1.37
N ALA A 25 -16.48 -0.55 -0.40
CA ALA A 25 -17.93 -0.79 -0.35
C ALA A 25 -18.69 -0.22 -1.55
N ARG A 26 -18.12 0.77 -2.26
CA ARG A 26 -18.70 1.38 -3.46
C ARG A 26 -18.23 0.73 -4.75
N SER A 27 -17.19 -0.10 -4.69
CA SER A 27 -16.64 -0.76 -5.85
C SER A 27 -17.41 -2.05 -6.13
N GLU A 28 -17.99 -2.15 -7.32
CA GLU A 28 -18.67 -3.36 -7.79
C GLU A 28 -17.67 -4.53 -7.83
N ASP A 29 -18.10 -5.71 -7.34
CA ASP A 29 -17.32 -6.96 -7.36
C ASP A 29 -15.94 -6.94 -6.66
N MET A 30 -15.67 -5.97 -5.77
CA MET A 30 -14.41 -5.87 -5.01
C MET A 30 -14.49 -6.37 -3.55
N ASP A 31 -15.30 -7.41 -3.28
CA ASP A 31 -15.31 -8.12 -1.99
C ASP A 31 -14.17 -9.16 -1.90
N ILE A 32 -12.93 -8.68 -2.13
CA ILE A 32 -11.72 -9.50 -2.07
C ILE A 32 -11.03 -9.19 -0.74
N PRO A 33 -10.91 -10.16 0.20
CA PRO A 33 -10.31 -9.93 1.52
C PRO A 33 -8.91 -9.32 1.47
N PHE A 34 -8.12 -9.65 0.44
CA PHE A 34 -6.76 -9.16 0.21
C PHE A 34 -6.68 -7.68 -0.19
N LEU A 35 -7.82 -7.04 -0.49
CA LEU A 35 -7.89 -5.62 -0.81
C LEU A 35 -8.29 -4.76 0.40
N THR A 36 -8.68 -5.38 1.52
CA THR A 36 -9.18 -4.68 2.72
C THR A 36 -8.08 -3.87 3.41
N PHE A 37 -8.48 -2.78 4.06
CA PHE A 37 -7.55 -2.03 4.91
C PHE A 37 -6.94 -2.93 6.00
N GLU A 38 -7.77 -3.80 6.58
CA GLU A 38 -7.40 -4.71 7.64
C GLU A 38 -6.28 -5.65 7.19
N TRP A 39 -6.36 -6.21 5.98
CA TRP A 39 -5.29 -7.02 5.38
C TRP A 39 -3.97 -6.26 5.32
N PHE A 40 -3.94 -5.09 4.68
CA PHE A 40 -2.72 -4.29 4.55
C PHE A 40 -2.20 -3.79 5.90
N SER A 41 -3.08 -3.48 6.85
CA SER A 41 -2.68 -3.05 8.19
C SER A 41 -2.01 -4.18 8.98
N CYS A 42 -2.52 -5.41 8.87
CA CYS A 42 -1.89 -6.59 9.44
C CYS A 42 -0.57 -6.91 8.75
N TRP A 43 -0.54 -6.82 7.42
CA TRP A 43 0.66 -7.03 6.63
C TRP A 43 1.77 -6.06 7.04
N TRP A 44 1.46 -4.76 7.11
CA TRP A 44 2.41 -3.73 7.53
C TRP A 44 2.94 -3.97 8.95
N LYS A 45 2.07 -4.35 9.89
CA LYS A 45 2.51 -4.68 11.26
C LYS A 45 3.48 -5.85 11.33
N LEU A 46 3.28 -6.87 10.49
CA LEU A 46 4.07 -8.10 10.51
C LEU A 46 5.36 -8.01 9.67
N TYR A 47 5.29 -7.33 8.53
CA TYR A 47 6.34 -7.33 7.50
C TYR A 47 6.91 -5.95 7.16
N GLY A 48 6.31 -4.87 7.69
CA GLY A 48 6.76 -3.50 7.46
C GLY A 48 8.20 -3.28 7.92
N GLY A 49 8.56 -3.78 9.11
CA GLY A 49 9.95 -3.76 9.60
C GLY A 49 10.64 -2.41 9.43
N ASP A 50 11.83 -2.42 8.82
CA ASP A 50 12.63 -1.21 8.52
C ASP A 50 12.30 -0.57 7.14
N ASN A 51 11.22 -1.01 6.49
CA ASN A 51 10.77 -0.45 5.21
C ASN A 51 10.07 0.91 5.44
N ASP A 52 10.14 1.77 4.43
CA ASP A 52 9.45 3.06 4.47
C ASP A 52 8.04 2.92 3.84
N MET A 53 7.01 3.47 4.48
CA MET A 53 5.64 3.37 3.98
C MET A 53 5.43 4.25 2.74
N LEU A 54 4.68 3.74 1.75
CA LEU A 54 4.33 4.48 0.55
C LEU A 54 2.94 4.10 0.05
N VAL A 55 1.90 4.69 0.62
CA VAL A 55 0.54 4.52 0.09
C VAL A 55 0.19 5.72 -0.79
N LEU A 56 -0.21 5.46 -2.03
CA LEU A 56 -0.66 6.48 -2.95
C LEU A 56 -2.18 6.51 -3.00
N LEU A 57 -2.77 7.67 -2.72
CA LEU A 57 -4.19 7.92 -2.93
C LEU A 57 -4.35 8.72 -4.21
N VAL A 58 -5.01 8.13 -5.19
CA VAL A 58 -5.40 8.82 -6.41
C VAL A 58 -6.81 9.34 -6.23
N LYS A 59 -6.99 10.64 -6.44
CA LYS A 59 -8.28 11.33 -6.35
C LYS A 59 -8.68 11.93 -7.67
N ASP A 60 -9.97 11.94 -7.95
CA ASP A 60 -10.59 12.70 -9.03
C ASP A 60 -11.62 13.71 -8.48
N ASN A 61 -12.54 14.14 -9.33
CA ASN A 61 -13.57 15.11 -8.94
C ASN A 61 -14.62 14.51 -7.98
N ASP A 62 -14.80 13.19 -7.99
CA ASP A 62 -15.84 12.47 -7.26
C ASP A 62 -15.31 11.82 -5.96
N GLY A 63 -13.99 11.82 -5.76
CA GLY A 63 -13.35 11.42 -4.52
C GLY A 63 -12.12 10.54 -4.75
N ILE A 64 -12.02 9.45 -3.99
CA ILE A 64 -10.95 8.47 -4.17
C ILE A 64 -11.26 7.64 -5.41
N ALA A 65 -10.33 7.66 -6.37
CA ALA A 65 -10.41 6.87 -7.60
C ALA A 65 -9.57 5.59 -7.52
N ALA A 66 -8.45 5.62 -6.78
CA ALA A 66 -7.64 4.43 -6.52
C ALA A 66 -6.80 4.57 -5.25
N ILE A 67 -6.43 3.42 -4.67
CA ILE A 67 -5.48 3.32 -3.56
C ILE A 67 -4.42 2.30 -3.92
N ALA A 68 -3.15 2.67 -3.82
CA ALA A 68 -2.03 1.78 -4.10
C ALA A 68 -1.13 1.62 -2.86
N PRO A 69 -1.24 0.50 -2.12
CA PRO A 69 -0.43 0.24 -0.92
C PRO A 69 0.95 -0.29 -1.30
N PHE A 70 1.92 0.62 -1.41
CA PHE A 70 3.32 0.27 -1.59
C PHE A 70 4.15 0.46 -0.34
N MET A 71 5.35 -0.10 -0.37
CA MET A 71 6.42 0.19 0.55
C MET A 71 7.72 0.40 -0.22
N VAL A 72 8.66 1.09 0.41
CA VAL A 72 10.02 1.24 -0.09
C VAL A 72 10.94 0.35 0.75
N THR A 73 11.56 -0.62 0.08
CA THR A 73 12.53 -1.53 0.69
C THR A 73 13.94 -1.12 0.33
N LYS A 74 14.83 -1.13 1.32
CA LYS A 74 16.28 -0.95 1.14
C LYS A 74 16.90 -2.33 1.03
N THR A 75 17.39 -2.69 -0.16
CA THR A 75 17.95 -4.03 -0.45
C THR A 75 19.26 -3.93 -1.22
N LYS A 76 19.89 -5.07 -1.53
CA LYS A 76 21.05 -5.16 -2.41
C LYS A 76 20.67 -5.88 -3.69
N TRP A 77 20.97 -5.28 -4.83
CA TRP A 77 20.84 -5.92 -6.14
C TRP A 77 22.22 -6.09 -6.76
N LYS A 78 22.65 -7.35 -6.97
CA LYS A 78 24.02 -7.71 -7.39
C LYS A 78 25.12 -7.02 -6.57
N GLY A 79 24.91 -6.93 -5.25
CA GLY A 79 25.85 -6.30 -4.31
C GLY A 79 25.73 -4.78 -4.19
N LEU A 80 24.97 -4.11 -5.06
CA LEU A 80 24.74 -2.66 -5.01
C LEU A 80 23.53 -2.32 -4.13
N PRO A 81 23.64 -1.36 -3.21
CA PRO A 81 22.49 -0.90 -2.42
C PRO A 81 21.48 -0.20 -3.33
N VAL A 82 20.21 -0.63 -3.28
CA VAL A 82 19.11 -0.07 -4.05
C VAL A 82 17.88 0.16 -3.18
N LYS A 83 17.04 1.11 -3.58
CA LYS A 83 15.68 1.28 -3.06
C LYS A 83 14.70 0.70 -4.06
N MET A 84 13.81 -0.15 -3.60
CA MET A 84 12.80 -0.82 -4.42
C MET A 84 11.40 -0.46 -3.92
N ILE A 85 10.48 -0.17 -4.84
CA ILE A 85 9.06 0.01 -4.52
C ILE A 85 8.36 -1.32 -4.74
N SER A 86 7.64 -1.81 -3.73
CA SER A 86 6.94 -3.09 -3.75
C SER A 86 5.52 -2.94 -3.22
N ILE A 87 4.57 -3.72 -3.73
CA ILE A 87 3.20 -3.81 -3.19
C ILE A 87 3.24 -4.52 -1.82
N MET A 88 2.45 -4.04 -0.85
CA MET A 88 2.23 -4.65 0.46
C MET A 88 1.39 -5.95 0.38
N ASP A 89 1.77 -6.86 -0.49
CA ASP A 89 1.16 -8.19 -0.69
C ASP A 89 2.20 -9.17 -1.25
N ASN A 90 3.26 -8.63 -1.88
CA ASN A 90 4.37 -9.40 -2.43
C ASN A 90 5.39 -9.82 -1.35
N TYR A 91 4.99 -10.66 -0.40
CA TYR A 91 5.96 -11.35 0.47
C TYR A 91 6.72 -12.48 -0.28
N HIS A 92 6.18 -12.96 -1.40
CA HIS A 92 6.68 -14.17 -2.09
C HIS A 92 7.46 -13.95 -3.39
N ALA A 93 7.73 -12.70 -3.80
CA ALA A 93 8.60 -12.45 -4.95
C ALA A 93 10.08 -12.43 -4.50
N GLU A 94 10.75 -13.56 -4.72
CA GLU A 94 12.22 -13.73 -4.77
C GLU A 94 12.98 -13.90 -3.43
N ARG A 95 12.92 -15.12 -2.87
CA ARG A 95 14.01 -15.71 -2.06
C ARG A 95 14.56 -17.02 -2.64
N SER A 96 14.50 -17.15 -3.96
CA SER A 96 15.14 -18.24 -4.71
C SER A 96 15.91 -17.64 -5.88
N GLY A 97 17.20 -17.40 -5.64
CA GLY A 97 18.18 -16.87 -6.59
C GLY A 97 19.51 -16.66 -5.89
#